data_AF-A0A6B2GF12-F1
#
_entry.id   AF-A0A6B2GF12-F1
#
_cell.length_a   1.000
_cell.length_b   1.000
_cell.length_c   1.000
_cell.angle_alpha   90.00
_cell.angle_beta   90.00
_cell.angle_gamma   90.00
#
_symmetry.space_group_name_H-M   'P 1'
#
loop_
_entity.id
_entity.type
_entity.pdbx_description
1 polymer ?
#
loop_
_entity_poly.entity_id
_entity_poly.type
_entity_poly.pdbx_seq_one_letter_code
_entity_poly.pdbx_strand_id
1 'polypeptide(L)'
;TCCMDLNGKIFKVKQNNILYSNIKNIESELKDCDKYNFSFNELGTSEIFPQTLICSPNGRYIAVVGDGEFIVYTTIALRSKIFGTGDRFVWCNDSNCFASRENLNIILYKNFKEYKKSKLDYTP
;
A
#
# COMPACT_ATOMS: atom_id res chain seq x y z
N THR A 1 -3.46 9.98 -2.61
CA THR A 1 -3.32 8.67 -3.27
C THR A 1 -4.31 7.67 -2.69
N CYS A 2 -4.67 6.59 -3.40
CA CYS A 2 -5.58 5.55 -2.91
C CYS A 2 -5.23 4.17 -3.50
N CYS A 3 -5.65 3.10 -2.83
CA CYS A 3 -5.63 1.75 -3.36
C CYS A 3 -6.87 0.98 -2.90
N MET A 4 -7.20 -0.08 -3.64
CA MET A 4 -8.26 -1.01 -3.30
C MET A 4 -7.70 -2.42 -3.30
N ASP A 5 -8.07 -3.23 -2.31
CA ASP A 5 -7.76 -4.65 -2.33
C ASP A 5 -8.82 -5.45 -3.12
N LEU A 6 -8.53 -6.72 -3.42
CA LEU A 6 -9.46 -7.61 -4.11
C LEU A 6 -10.70 -7.97 -3.26
N ASN A 7 -10.70 -7.61 -1.98
CA ASN A 7 -11.80 -7.84 -1.06
C ASN A 7 -12.75 -6.64 -0.94
N GLY A 8 -12.57 -5.58 -1.72
CA GLY A 8 -13.41 -4.40 -1.69
C GLY A 8 -13.10 -3.45 -0.54
N LYS A 9 -11.92 -3.55 0.09
CA LYS A 9 -11.43 -2.53 1.03
C LYS A 9 -10.73 -1.44 0.25
N ILE A 10 -11.16 -0.20 0.48
CA ILE A 10 -10.53 1.00 -0.07
C ILE A 10 -9.70 1.66 1.03
N PHE A 11 -8.47 2.00 0.68
CA PHE A 11 -7.61 2.86 1.49
C PHE A 11 -7.34 4.13 0.71
N LYS A 12 -7.48 5.28 1.37
CA LYS A 12 -7.25 6.59 0.80
C LYS A 12 -6.39 7.41 1.74
N VAL A 13 -5.49 8.20 1.19
CA VAL A 13 -4.73 9.17 1.97
C VAL A 13 -5.25 10.58 1.69
N LYS A 14 -5.46 11.35 2.76
CA LYS A 14 -5.64 12.81 2.73
C LYS A 14 -4.55 13.44 3.60
N GLN A 15 -3.62 14.17 2.99
CA GLN A 15 -2.40 14.65 3.66
C GLN A 15 -1.60 13.47 4.24
N ASN A 16 -1.53 13.32 5.56
CA ASN A 16 -0.92 12.17 6.23
C ASN A 16 -1.94 11.19 6.80
N ASN A 17 -3.23 11.51 6.76
CA ASN A 17 -4.27 10.67 7.35
C ASN A 17 -4.63 9.54 6.38
N ILE A 18 -4.50 8.31 6.86
CA ILE A 18 -4.91 7.10 6.17
C ILE A 18 -6.35 6.80 6.57
N LEU A 19 -7.21 6.83 5.57
CA LEU A 19 -8.64 6.60 5.66
C LEU A 19 -8.99 5.25 5.04
N TYR A 20 -10.05 4.63 5.54
CA TYR A 20 -10.53 3.32 5.12
C TYR A 20 -12.04 3.30 4.90
N SER A 21 -12.46 2.53 3.90
CA SER A 21 -13.87 2.20 3.65
C SER A 21 -13.98 0.78 3.09
N ASN A 22 -15.15 0.15 3.21
CA ASN A 22 -15.42 -1.19 2.68
C ASN A 22 -16.67 -1.17 1.80
N ILE A 23 -16.50 -1.58 0.55
CA ILE A 23 -17.51 -1.61 -0.50
C ILE A 23 -18.46 -2.82 -0.33
N LYS A 24 -18.04 -3.90 0.34
CA LYS A 24 -18.89 -5.09 0.47
C LYS A 24 -20.11 -4.87 1.38
N ASN A 25 -20.10 -3.84 2.22
CA ASN A 25 -21.22 -3.50 3.11
C ASN A 25 -22.22 -2.53 2.47
N ILE A 26 -22.38 -2.58 1.14
CA ILE A 26 -23.40 -1.79 0.45
C ILE A 26 -24.74 -2.50 0.60
N GLU A 27 -25.62 -1.94 1.42
CA GLU A 27 -27.00 -2.43 1.60
C GLU A 27 -27.96 -1.94 0.50
N SER A 28 -27.53 -0.99 -0.33
CA SER A 28 -28.37 -0.34 -1.34
C SER A 28 -28.27 -1.00 -2.71
N GLU A 29 -29.43 -1.23 -3.37
CA GLU A 29 -29.50 -1.54 -4.80
C GLU A 29 -28.96 -0.35 -5.61
N LEU A 30 -27.67 -0.36 -5.92
CA LEU A 30 -27.05 0.62 -6.80
C LEU A 30 -27.38 0.28 -8.25
N LYS A 31 -27.92 1.24 -8.99
CA LYS A 31 -28.03 1.11 -10.43
C LYS A 31 -26.68 1.41 -11.08
N ASP A 32 -26.52 0.91 -12.30
CA ASP A 32 -25.37 1.28 -13.11
C ASP A 32 -25.32 2.81 -13.28
N CYS A 33 -24.11 3.37 -13.28
CA CYS A 33 -23.82 4.81 -13.26
C CYS A 33 -24.21 5.61 -12.00
N ASP A 34 -24.78 5.01 -10.94
CA ASP A 34 -25.06 5.75 -9.71
C ASP A 34 -23.79 6.06 -8.90
N LYS A 35 -23.73 7.27 -8.34
CA LYS A 35 -22.64 7.69 -7.45
C LYS A 35 -22.84 7.07 -6.08
N TYR A 36 -21.85 6.32 -5.61
CA TYR A 36 -21.83 5.84 -4.24
C TYR A 36 -21.06 6.79 -3.31
N ASN A 37 -21.69 7.17 -2.21
CA ASN A 37 -21.06 7.97 -1.16
C ASN A 37 -20.34 7.04 -0.17
N PHE A 38 -19.01 6.98 -0.29
CA PHE A 38 -18.18 6.23 0.65
C PHE A 38 -18.06 6.96 1.99
N SER A 39 -18.49 6.29 3.06
CA SER A 39 -18.15 6.67 4.42
C SER A 39 -16.73 6.20 4.73
N PHE A 40 -15.82 7.14 5.00
CA PHE A 40 -14.44 6.84 5.34
C PHE A 40 -14.20 7.00 6.85
N ASN A 41 -13.62 5.98 7.45
CA ASN A 41 -13.13 6.02 8.82
C ASN A 41 -11.62 6.29 8.82
N GLU A 42 -11.14 7.05 9.80
CA GLU A 42 -9.71 7.28 9.98
C GLU A 42 -9.06 6.07 10.67
N LEU A 43 -8.01 5.52 10.04
CA LEU A 43 -7.21 4.43 10.62
C LEU A 43 -6.00 4.94 11.41
N GLY A 44 -5.50 6.11 11.03
CA GLY A 44 -4.34 6.74 11.66
C GLY A 44 -3.52 7.55 10.66
N THR A 45 -2.32 7.92 11.07
CA THR A 45 -1.42 8.78 10.32
C THR A 45 -0.21 8.00 9.80
N SER A 46 0.26 8.38 8.61
CA SER A 46 1.53 7.92 8.06
C SER A 46 2.70 8.71 8.65
N GLU A 47 3.80 8.01 8.93
CA GLU A 47 5.06 8.61 9.42
C GLU A 47 5.80 9.36 8.31
N ILE A 48 5.67 8.92 7.05
CA ILE A 48 6.21 9.58 5.86
C ILE A 48 5.10 10.25 5.05
N PHE A 49 5.43 11.25 4.22
CA PHE A 49 4.43 11.90 3.37
C PHE A 49 3.99 10.97 2.23
N PRO A 50 2.72 10.51 2.18
CA PRO A 50 2.35 9.45 1.24
C PRO A 50 2.22 9.97 -0.20
N GLN A 51 3.14 9.57 -1.06
CA GLN A 51 3.06 9.83 -2.50
C GLN A 51 2.32 8.69 -3.21
N THR A 52 2.65 7.45 -2.86
CA THR A 52 2.03 6.24 -3.42
C THR A 52 1.51 5.34 -2.29
N LEU A 53 0.36 4.71 -2.53
CA LEU A 53 -0.23 3.73 -1.63
C LEU A 53 -0.54 2.46 -2.42
N ILE A 54 -0.09 1.30 -1.93
CA ILE A 54 -0.19 0.03 -2.67
C ILE A 54 -0.69 -1.07 -1.74
N CYS A 55 -1.83 -1.66 -2.08
CA CYS A 55 -2.45 -2.73 -1.31
C CYS A 55 -1.79 -4.08 -1.63
N SER A 56 -1.56 -4.92 -0.62
CA SER A 56 -1.09 -6.29 -0.85
C SER A 56 -2.18 -7.14 -1.51
N PRO A 57 -1.82 -8.20 -2.30
CA PRO A 57 -2.81 -9.02 -2.99
C PRO A 57 -3.86 -9.64 -2.07
N ASN A 58 -3.49 -10.04 -0.84
CA ASN A 58 -4.42 -10.59 0.14
C ASN A 58 -5.14 -9.54 1.01
N GLY A 59 -4.88 -8.24 0.82
CA GLY A 59 -5.50 -7.16 1.59
C GLY A 59 -5.08 -7.05 3.07
N ARG A 60 -4.02 -7.75 3.50
CA ARG A 60 -3.52 -7.72 4.90
C ARG A 60 -2.55 -6.57 5.17
N TYR A 61 -1.93 -6.05 4.12
CA TYR A 61 -0.94 -4.99 4.21
C TYR A 61 -1.21 -3.88 3.21
N ILE A 62 -0.75 -2.68 3.54
CA ILE A 62 -0.59 -1.55 2.62
C ILE A 62 0.86 -1.10 2.69
N ALA A 63 1.44 -0.77 1.54
CA ALA A 63 2.73 -0.10 1.45
C ALA A 63 2.48 1.37 1.14
N VAL A 64 3.04 2.25 1.98
CA VAL A 64 3.14 3.68 1.74
C VAL A 64 4.53 3.97 1.22
N VAL A 65 4.64 4.74 0.14
CA VAL A 65 5.92 5.18 -0.43
C VAL A 65 5.92 6.69 -0.54
N GLY A 66 7.00 7.32 -0.13
CA GLY A 66 7.16 8.77 -0.12
C GLY A 66 8.55 9.16 0.37
N ASP A 67 9.05 10.32 -0.07
CA ASP A 67 10.32 10.90 0.40
C ASP A 67 11.55 9.98 0.24
N GLY A 68 11.51 9.05 -0.73
CA GLY A 68 12.58 8.07 -0.96
C GLY A 68 12.54 6.87 0.00
N GLU A 69 11.49 6.75 0.80
CA GLU A 69 11.27 5.71 1.78
C GLU A 69 9.96 4.96 1.52
N PHE A 70 9.86 3.77 2.09
CA PHE A 70 8.61 3.03 2.15
C PHE A 70 8.36 2.50 3.56
N ILE A 71 7.07 2.40 3.91
CA ILE A 71 6.61 1.74 5.13
C ILE A 71 5.48 0.79 4.77
N VAL A 72 5.58 -0.46 5.24
CA VAL A 72 4.51 -1.44 5.14
C VAL A 72 3.72 -1.44 6.44
N TYR A 73 2.44 -1.11 6.37
CA TYR A 73 1.51 -1.15 7.49
C TYR A 73 0.57 -2.36 7.39
N THR A 74 0.10 -2.83 8.54
CA THR A 74 -1.04 -3.76 8.63
C THR A 74 -2.36 -3.02 8.40
N THR A 75 -3.28 -3.60 7.64
CA THR A 75 -4.55 -2.94 7.27
C THR A 75 -5.58 -2.84 8.40
N ILE A 76 -5.41 -3.61 9.49
CA ILE A 76 -6.38 -3.68 10.60
C ILE A 76 -6.16 -2.55 11.61
N ALA A 77 -4.90 -2.24 11.92
CA ALA A 77 -4.57 -1.34 13.03
C ALA A 77 -3.43 -0.37 12.68
N LEU A 78 -3.09 -0.27 11.39
CA LEU A 78 -2.03 0.60 10.88
C LEU A 78 -0.68 0.45 11.60
N ARG A 79 -0.36 -0.76 12.08
CA ARG A 79 0.93 -1.03 12.72
C ARG A 79 2.01 -1.23 11.68
N SER A 80 3.14 -0.54 11.84
CA SER A 80 4.31 -0.70 10.98
C SER A 80 4.86 -2.11 11.11
N LYS A 81 5.08 -2.75 9.96
CA LYS A 81 5.62 -4.11 9.85
C LYS A 81 7.09 -4.10 9.45
N ILE A 82 7.44 -3.20 8.53
CA ILE A 82 8.80 -2.95 8.07
C ILE A 82 8.83 -1.56 7.44
N PHE A 83 9.97 -0.89 7.55
CA PHE A 83 10.30 0.33 6.84
C PHE A 83 11.65 0.14 6.13
N GLY A 84 11.90 0.94 5.11
CA GLY A 84 13.17 0.90 4.40
C GLY A 84 13.26 2.00 3.35
N THR A 85 14.38 2.04 2.64
CA THR A 85 14.60 2.98 1.54
C THR A 85 14.01 2.43 0.24
N GLY A 86 13.36 3.29 -0.51
CA GLY A 86 12.92 2.98 -1.87
C GLY A 86 11.95 4.00 -2.45
N ASP A 87 12.18 4.38 -3.70
CA ASP A 87 11.33 5.31 -4.45
C ASP A 87 10.18 4.61 -5.20
N ARG A 88 10.28 3.28 -5.34
CA ARG A 88 9.26 2.42 -5.93
C ARG A 88 9.08 1.17 -5.08
N PHE A 89 7.87 0.64 -5.10
CA PHE A 89 7.49 -0.55 -4.36
C PHE A 89 6.53 -1.39 -5.20
N VAL A 90 6.69 -2.71 -5.20
CA VAL A 90 5.74 -3.64 -5.83
C VAL A 90 5.57 -4.89 -4.97
N TRP A 91 4.33 -5.34 -4.83
CA TRP A 91 4.02 -6.59 -4.18
C TRP A 91 4.25 -7.78 -5.12
N CYS A 92 4.71 -8.90 -4.57
CA CYS A 92 4.58 -10.20 -5.23
C CYS A 92 3.16 -10.74 -5.03
N ASN A 93 2.77 -11.76 -5.81
CA ASN A 93 1.53 -12.50 -5.58
C ASN A 93 1.47 -13.13 -4.18
N ASP A 94 2.59 -13.65 -3.68
CA ASP A 94 2.71 -13.98 -2.26
C ASP A 94 2.86 -12.68 -1.46
N SER A 95 1.87 -12.37 -0.63
CA SER A 95 1.82 -11.13 0.14
C SER A 95 2.87 -11.02 1.25
N ASN A 96 3.71 -12.04 1.45
CA ASN A 96 4.90 -11.96 2.29
C ASN A 96 6.17 -11.58 1.51
N CYS A 97 6.06 -11.46 0.19
CA CYS A 97 7.15 -11.12 -0.71
C CYS A 97 6.86 -9.79 -1.42
N PHE A 98 7.88 -8.96 -1.56
CA PHE A 98 7.78 -7.69 -2.28
C PHE A 98 9.16 -7.24 -2.75
N ALA A 99 9.19 -6.21 -3.59
CA ALA A 99 10.42 -5.56 -4.03
C ALA A 99 10.31 -4.05 -3.81
N SER A 100 11.41 -3.44 -3.36
CA SER A 100 11.61 -2.00 -3.41
C SER A 100 12.73 -1.66 -4.38
N ARG A 101 12.70 -0.45 -4.93
CA ARG A 101 13.79 0.11 -5.72
C ARG A 101 14.44 1.26 -4.97
N GLU A 102 15.74 1.18 -4.76
CA GLU A 102 16.58 2.22 -4.20
C GLU A 102 17.57 2.67 -5.28
N ASN A 103 17.29 3.79 -5.95
CA ASN A 103 18.06 4.25 -7.11
C ASN A 103 18.13 3.17 -8.21
N LEU A 104 19.32 2.61 -8.43
CA LEU A 104 19.56 1.51 -9.39
C LEU A 104 19.51 0.13 -8.73
N ASN A 105 19.29 0.04 -7.42
CA ASN A 105 19.21 -1.24 -6.74
C ASN A 105 17.76 -1.70 -6.64
N ILE A 106 17.49 -2.94 -7.03
CA ILE A 106 16.26 -3.64 -6.71
C ILE A 106 16.53 -4.54 -5.51
N ILE A 107 15.77 -4.36 -4.45
CA ILE A 107 15.88 -5.15 -3.22
C ILE A 107 14.61 -6.00 -3.10
N LEU A 108 14.80 -7.32 -3.04
CA LEU A 108 13.74 -8.30 -2.82
C LEU A 108 13.63 -8.60 -1.34
N TYR A 109 12.41 -8.61 -0.83
CA TYR A 109 12.08 -8.96 0.54
C TYR A 109 11.22 -10.22 0.54
N LYS A 110 11.49 -11.11 1.51
CA LYS A 110 10.71 -12.31 1.78
C LYS A 110 10.47 -12.42 3.28
N ASN A 111 9.22 -12.61 3.68
CA ASN A 111 8.80 -12.60 5.08
C ASN A 111 9.24 -11.32 5.83
N PHE A 112 9.16 -10.17 5.15
CA PHE A 112 9.58 -8.87 5.70
C PHE A 112 11.06 -8.84 6.14
N LYS A 113 11.91 -9.57 5.42
CA LYS A 113 13.37 -9.51 5.57
C LYS A 113 13.98 -9.40 4.18
N GLU A 114 15.10 -8.67 4.09
CA GLU A 114 15.86 -8.61 2.85
C GLU A 114 16.34 -10.01 2.45
N TYR A 115 16.07 -10.37 1.20
CA TYR A 115 16.39 -11.68 0.64
C TYR A 115 17.49 -11.57 -0.42
N LYS A 116 17.41 -10.59 -1.32
CA LYS A 116 18.39 -10.38 -2.38
C LYS A 116 18.42 -8.92 -2.82
N LYS A 117 19.61 -8.41 -3.10
CA LYS A 117 19.82 -7.08 -3.70
C LYS A 117 20.50 -7.28 -5.07
N SER A 118 19.96 -6.63 -6.09
CA SER A 118 20.48 -6.67 -7.47
C SER A 118 20.60 -5.24 -7.97
N LYS A 119 21.70 -4.92 -8.67
CA LYS A 119 21.86 -3.62 -9.33
C LYS A 119 21.36 -3.72 -10.77
N LEU A 120 20.62 -2.70 -11.22
CA LEU A 120 20.25 -2.49 -12.61
C LEU A 120 21.48 -1.97 -13.33
N ASP A 121 21.95 -2.72 -14.32
CA ASP A 121 23.08 -2.34 -15.16
C ASP A 121 22.71 -1.31 -16.24
N TYR A 122 21.41 -1.02 -16.38
CA TYR A 122 20.87 -0.10 -17.39
C TYR A 122 20.12 1.07 -16.74
N THR A 123 20.38 2.28 -17.25
CA THR A 123 19.62 3.49 -16.95
C THR A 123 18.84 3.87 -18.22
N PRO A 124 17.51 4.08 -18.15
CA PRO A 124 16.74 4.58 -19.28
C PRO A 124 17.05 6.04 -19.60
#